data_AF-A0A8T1TDI6-F1
#
_entry.id   AF-A0A8T1TDI6-F1
#
_cell.length_a   1.000
_cell.length_b   1.000
_cell.length_c   1.000
_cell.angle_alpha   90.00
_cell.angle_beta   90.00
_cell.angle_gamma   90.00
#
_symmetry.space_group_name_H-M   'P 1'
#
loop_
_entity.id
_entity.type
_entity.pdbx_description
1 polymer ?
#
loop_
_entity_poly.entity_id
_entity_poly.type
_entity_poly.pdbx_seq_one_letter_code
_entity_poly.pdbx_strand_id
1 'polypeptide(L)'
;IHCNPLHFLYVWCTKYMRSDVLRKARITVTGEDIEEVEQYIYLGQEVNMRQDLNGELLRRIRAGWYAFNSIKDVLKGKIDKTTRKNIFNSAVLPAMLYGSETWALTKREEQRLLVAERAMERAMLGISLLDRIPNEIIRERSSVKDIVVESRHNKMRWAGHTA
;
A
#
# COMPACT_ATOMS: atom_id res chain seq x y z
N ILE A 1 27.03 37.96 -3.93
CA ILE A 1 26.17 37.00 -4.68
C ILE A 1 25.29 36.32 -3.64
N HIS A 2 24.06 36.83 -3.47
CA HIS A 2 23.10 36.26 -2.53
C HIS A 2 22.48 35.01 -3.18
N CYS A 3 23.01 33.83 -2.88
CA CYS A 3 22.33 32.59 -3.20
C CYS A 3 21.19 32.39 -2.22
N ASN A 4 19.96 32.47 -2.70
CA ASN A 4 18.76 32.23 -1.89
C ASN A 4 18.65 30.71 -1.65
N PRO A 5 18.80 30.22 -0.40
CA PRO A 5 18.88 28.78 -0.11
C PRO A 5 17.59 28.02 -0.45
N LEU A 6 16.46 28.73 -0.52
CA LEU A 6 15.19 28.17 -0.97
C LEU A 6 15.24 27.77 -2.46
N HIS A 7 15.95 28.53 -3.30
CA HIS A 7 16.01 28.26 -4.74
C HIS A 7 16.68 26.93 -5.04
N PHE A 8 17.80 26.65 -4.35
CA PHE A 8 18.54 25.40 -4.47
C PHE A 8 17.77 24.20 -3.88
N LEU A 9 17.01 24.39 -2.80
CA LEU A 9 16.22 23.28 -2.24
C LEU A 9 15.08 22.85 -3.17
N TYR A 10 14.42 23.80 -3.84
CA TYR A 10 13.26 23.48 -4.68
C TYR A 10 13.62 22.66 -5.93
N VAL A 11 14.72 22.97 -6.61
CA VAL A 11 15.08 22.25 -7.85
C VAL A 11 15.45 20.78 -7.57
N TRP A 12 16.24 20.50 -6.54
CA TRP A 12 16.67 19.14 -6.21
C TRP A 12 15.55 18.26 -5.63
N CYS A 13 14.55 18.88 -4.98
CA CYS A 13 13.35 18.19 -4.51
C CYS A 13 12.29 18.03 -5.60
N THR A 14 12.36 18.80 -6.69
CA THR A 14 11.41 18.72 -7.80
C THR A 14 11.88 17.69 -8.81
N LYS A 15 10.97 16.80 -9.20
CA LYS A 15 11.17 15.81 -10.26
C LYS A 15 9.96 15.88 -11.17
N TYR A 16 10.13 15.56 -12.44
CA TYR A 16 8.99 15.46 -13.36
C TYR A 16 8.87 14.06 -13.95
N MET A 17 7.65 13.71 -14.32
CA MET A 17 7.33 12.47 -15.03
C MET A 17 6.76 12.83 -16.40
N ARG A 18 7.04 11.99 -17.40
CA ARG A 18 6.54 12.17 -18.76
C ARG A 18 5.75 10.94 -19.20
N SER A 19 4.69 11.15 -19.97
CA SER A 19 4.02 10.07 -20.69
C SER A 19 4.88 9.63 -21.87
N ASP A 20 4.89 8.32 -22.15
CA ASP A 20 5.63 7.71 -23.26
C ASP A 20 5.19 8.24 -24.65
N VAL A 21 4.02 8.88 -24.73
CA VAL A 21 3.49 9.49 -25.97
C VAL A 21 4.21 10.80 -26.32
N LEU A 22 4.83 11.46 -25.34
CA LEU A 22 5.51 12.74 -25.54
C LEU A 22 6.99 12.53 -25.89
N ARG A 23 7.52 13.38 -26.78
CA ARG A 23 8.96 13.38 -27.11
C ARG A 23 9.79 13.74 -25.89
N LYS A 24 11.00 13.17 -25.82
CA LYS A 24 11.99 13.57 -24.82
C LYS A 24 12.29 15.07 -24.94
N ALA A 25 12.23 15.76 -23.82
CA ALA A 25 12.45 17.20 -23.73
C ALA A 25 13.17 17.51 -22.42
N ARG A 26 14.19 18.38 -22.46
CA ARG A 26 14.81 18.88 -21.24
C ARG A 26 13.93 19.97 -20.65
N ILE A 27 13.62 19.84 -19.36
CA ILE A 27 12.86 20.84 -18.62
C ILE A 27 13.85 21.52 -17.67
N THR A 28 14.11 22.79 -17.92
CA THR A 28 14.95 23.63 -17.07
C THR A 28 14.07 24.52 -16.20
N VAL A 29 14.33 24.54 -14.91
CA VAL A 29 13.81 25.57 -14.01
C VAL A 29 14.99 26.36 -13.49
N THR A 30 14.94 27.68 -13.69
CA THR A 30 15.94 28.63 -13.19
C THR A 30 17.38 28.32 -13.63
N GLY A 31 17.54 27.77 -14.84
CA GLY A 31 18.83 27.42 -15.42
C GLY A 31 19.36 26.04 -15.02
N GLU A 32 18.65 25.29 -14.17
CA GLU A 32 19.00 23.93 -13.77
C GLU A 32 18.05 22.91 -14.41
N ASP A 33 18.60 21.77 -14.84
CA ASP A 33 17.84 20.66 -15.41
C ASP A 33 17.09 19.92 -14.29
N ILE A 34 15.77 19.76 -14.43
CA ILE A 34 14.99 18.91 -13.53
C ILE A 34 15.17 17.45 -13.91
N GLU A 35 15.32 16.58 -12.91
CA GLU A 35 15.38 15.14 -13.12
C GLU A 35 14.05 14.57 -13.62
N GLU A 36 14.12 13.78 -14.70
CA GLU A 36 13.01 12.96 -15.19
C GLU A 36 13.00 11.61 -14.47
N VAL A 37 11.87 11.21 -13.90
CA VAL A 37 11.69 9.90 -13.25
C VAL A 37 10.50 9.15 -13.84
N GLU A 38 10.55 7.82 -13.76
CA GLU A 38 9.42 6.96 -14.19
C GLU A 38 8.36 6.80 -13.10
N GLN A 39 8.77 6.88 -11.84
CA GLN A 39 7.93 6.68 -10.66
C GLN A 39 8.35 7.64 -9.53
N TYR A 40 7.38 8.11 -8.76
CA TYR A 40 7.62 9.05 -7.67
C TYR A 40 6.67 8.80 -6.50
N ILE A 41 7.15 8.94 -5.26
CA ILE A 41 6.29 8.85 -4.07
C ILE A 41 5.72 10.24 -3.78
N TYR A 42 4.43 10.40 -4.04
CA TYR A 42 3.69 11.61 -3.75
C TYR A 42 2.66 11.34 -2.66
N LEU A 43 2.68 12.14 -1.57
CA LEU A 43 1.79 11.97 -0.41
C LEU A 43 1.75 10.54 0.14
N GLY A 44 2.89 9.85 0.08
CA GLY A 44 3.04 8.48 0.59
C GLY A 44 2.58 7.39 -0.37
N GLN A 45 1.99 7.70 -1.52
CA GLN A 45 1.63 6.76 -2.59
C GLN A 45 2.61 6.87 -3.77
N GLU A 46 3.02 5.75 -4.34
CA GLU A 46 3.78 5.75 -5.58
C GLU A 46 2.86 6.03 -6.77
N VAL A 47 3.28 6.97 -7.60
CA VAL A 47 2.59 7.40 -8.81
C VAL A 47 3.52 7.16 -9.99
N ASN A 48 2.98 6.69 -11.11
CA ASN A 48 3.69 6.53 -12.37
C ASN A 48 2.77 6.85 -13.56
N MET A 49 3.37 7.03 -14.74
CA MET A 49 2.65 7.37 -15.97
C MET A 49 2.13 6.15 -16.74
N ARG A 50 2.48 4.92 -16.30
CA ARG A 50 2.15 3.66 -16.97
C ARG A 50 0.83 3.04 -16.50
N GLN A 51 0.08 3.74 -15.63
CA GLN A 51 -1.14 3.24 -14.97
C GLN A 51 -0.90 1.89 -14.24
N ASP A 52 0.33 1.66 -13.78
CA ASP A 52 0.70 0.42 -13.10
C ASP A 52 0.56 0.57 -11.58
N LEU A 53 -0.21 -0.30 -10.92
CA LEU A 53 -0.32 -0.31 -9.46
C LEU A 53 0.73 -1.21 -8.78
N ASN A 54 1.51 -1.98 -9.53
CA ASN A 54 2.37 -3.03 -8.98
C ASN A 54 3.36 -2.53 -7.93
N GLY A 55 4.03 -1.40 -8.18
CA GLY A 55 5.01 -0.85 -7.25
C GLY A 55 4.34 -0.34 -5.97
N GLU A 56 3.25 0.41 -6.09
CA GLU A 56 2.44 0.84 -4.95
C GLU A 56 1.89 -0.33 -4.14
N LEU A 57 1.33 -1.34 -4.81
CA LEU A 57 0.78 -2.53 -4.16
C LEU A 57 1.85 -3.27 -3.34
N LEU A 58 3.06 -3.40 -3.90
CA LEU A 58 4.20 -3.98 -3.19
C LEU A 58 4.62 -3.15 -1.98
N ARG A 59 4.62 -1.82 -2.09
CA ARG A 59 4.91 -0.93 -0.95
C ARG A 59 3.90 -1.14 0.17
N ARG A 60 2.62 -1.29 -0.15
CA ARG A 60 1.54 -1.49 0.83
C ARG A 60 1.55 -2.88 1.46
N ILE A 61 1.81 -3.92 0.67
CA ILE A 61 2.02 -5.27 1.22
C ILE A 61 3.21 -5.27 2.19
N ARG A 62 4.33 -4.61 1.84
CA ARG A 62 5.46 -4.44 2.75
C ARG A 62 5.08 -3.68 4.01
N ALA A 63 4.35 -2.57 3.88
CA ALA A 63 3.87 -1.78 5.01
C ALA A 63 2.98 -2.62 5.95
N GLY A 64 2.08 -3.43 5.39
CA GLY A 64 1.28 -4.41 6.13
C GLY A 64 2.14 -5.41 6.90
N TRP A 65 3.16 -5.99 6.26
CA TRP A 65 4.09 -6.89 6.93
C TRP A 65 4.91 -6.21 8.02
N TYR A 66 5.35 -4.96 7.82
CA TYR A 66 6.04 -4.18 8.86
C TYR A 66 5.11 -3.96 10.07
N ALA A 67 3.88 -3.52 9.82
CA ALA A 67 2.87 -3.33 10.85
C ALA A 67 2.55 -4.64 11.57
N PHE A 68 2.44 -5.75 10.85
CA PHE A 68 2.22 -7.07 11.44
C PHE A 68 3.39 -7.51 12.32
N ASN A 69 4.62 -7.36 11.81
CA ASN A 69 5.82 -7.81 12.50
C ASN A 69 6.11 -7.03 13.78
N SER A 70 5.71 -5.76 13.87
CA SER A 70 5.87 -4.96 15.08
C SER A 70 4.95 -5.39 16.24
N ILE A 71 3.84 -6.07 15.94
CA ILE A 71 2.85 -6.55 16.93
C ILE A 71 2.71 -8.08 16.93
N LYS A 72 3.58 -8.80 16.20
CA LYS A 72 3.45 -10.25 15.95
C LYS A 72 3.40 -11.06 17.24
N ASP A 73 4.16 -10.67 18.26
CA ASP A 73 4.28 -11.42 19.51
C ASP A 73 2.99 -11.34 20.32
N VAL A 74 2.31 -10.19 20.27
CA VAL A 74 0.97 -9.99 20.85
C VAL A 74 -0.06 -10.81 20.08
N LEU A 75 -0.04 -10.73 18.74
CA LEU A 75 -0.99 -11.44 17.88
C LEU A 75 -0.89 -12.98 18.03
N LYS A 76 0.32 -13.51 18.18
CA LYS A 76 0.58 -14.94 18.41
C LYS A 76 0.42 -15.35 19.87
N GLY A 77 0.30 -14.40 20.79
CA GLY A 77 0.13 -14.64 22.21
C GLY A 77 -1.25 -15.18 22.59
N LYS A 78 -1.41 -15.45 23.89
CA LYS A 78 -2.66 -15.89 24.51
C LYS A 78 -3.63 -14.70 24.68
N ILE A 79 -4.17 -14.22 23.57
CA ILE A 79 -5.25 -13.22 23.55
C ILE A 79 -6.52 -13.83 22.96
N ASP A 80 -7.66 -13.26 23.31
CA ASP A 80 -8.94 -13.69 22.77
C ASP A 80 -9.05 -13.39 21.26
N LYS A 81 -9.88 -14.17 20.58
CA LYS A 81 -10.09 -14.08 19.14
C LYS A 81 -10.57 -12.69 18.70
N THR A 82 -11.46 -12.06 19.48
CA THR A 82 -12.06 -10.77 19.14
C THR A 82 -11.03 -9.65 19.24
N THR A 83 -10.24 -9.62 20.31
CA THR A 83 -9.15 -8.66 20.49
C THR A 83 -8.09 -8.84 19.41
N ARG A 84 -7.66 -10.07 19.13
CA ARG A 84 -6.70 -10.36 18.06
C ARG A 84 -7.17 -9.83 16.71
N LYS A 85 -8.42 -10.12 16.35
CA LYS A 85 -9.08 -9.61 15.14
C LYS A 85 -9.07 -8.09 15.11
N ASN A 86 -9.47 -7.44 16.19
CA ASN A 86 -9.57 -5.99 16.26
C ASN A 86 -8.20 -5.32 16.09
N ILE A 87 -7.16 -5.84 16.75
CA ILE A 87 -5.78 -5.35 16.61
C ILE A 87 -5.32 -5.48 15.14
N PHE A 88 -5.54 -6.64 14.52
CA PHE A 88 -5.19 -6.82 13.11
C PHE A 88 -5.90 -5.82 12.20
N ASN A 89 -7.22 -5.67 12.40
CA ASN A 89 -8.05 -4.77 11.61
C ASN A 89 -7.72 -3.28 11.82
N SER A 90 -7.18 -2.90 12.98
CA SER A 90 -6.85 -1.51 13.29
C SER A 90 -5.41 -1.12 12.95
N ALA A 91 -4.48 -2.08 12.91
CA ALA A 91 -3.06 -1.80 12.69
C ALA A 91 -2.56 -2.25 11.31
N VAL A 92 -2.92 -3.47 10.89
CA VAL A 92 -2.35 -4.10 9.69
C VAL A 92 -3.16 -3.73 8.45
N LEU A 93 -4.49 -3.87 8.51
CA LEU A 93 -5.36 -3.56 7.37
C LEU A 93 -5.20 -2.11 6.88
N PRO A 94 -5.20 -1.08 7.75
CA PRO A 94 -5.00 0.30 7.30
C PRO A 94 -3.64 0.54 6.65
N ALA A 95 -2.58 -0.12 7.14
CA ALA A 95 -1.26 -0.03 6.53
C ALA A 95 -1.24 -0.61 5.10
N MET A 96 -1.98 -1.70 4.87
CA MET A 96 -2.12 -2.32 3.55
C MET A 96 -3.07 -1.56 2.62
N LEU A 97 -4.06 -0.82 3.16
CA LEU A 97 -5.13 -0.20 2.39
C LEU A 97 -5.02 1.32 2.28
N TYR A 98 -3.95 1.92 2.77
CA TYR A 98 -3.73 3.35 2.60
C TYR A 98 -3.67 3.71 1.10
N GLY A 99 -4.46 4.70 0.69
CA GLY A 99 -4.56 5.13 -0.71
C GLY A 99 -5.49 4.27 -1.57
N SER A 100 -6.11 3.24 -0.99
CA SER A 100 -7.01 2.32 -1.70
C SER A 100 -8.26 2.99 -2.27
N GLU A 101 -8.63 4.19 -1.82
CA GLU A 101 -9.70 4.97 -2.44
C GLU A 101 -9.39 5.30 -3.91
N THR A 102 -8.11 5.46 -4.26
CA THR A 102 -7.65 5.88 -5.59
C THR A 102 -7.30 4.72 -6.51
N TRP A 103 -7.27 3.49 -6.00
CA TRP A 103 -6.82 2.33 -6.77
C TRP A 103 -7.88 1.83 -7.75
N ALA A 104 -7.42 1.41 -8.93
CA ALA A 104 -8.20 0.68 -9.92
C ALA A 104 -7.78 -0.80 -9.92
N LEU A 105 -8.14 -1.52 -8.85
CA LEU A 105 -7.70 -2.90 -8.65
C LEU A 105 -8.21 -3.85 -9.75
N THR A 106 -7.27 -4.54 -10.40
CA THR A 106 -7.53 -5.70 -11.25
C THR A 106 -7.68 -6.97 -10.40
N LYS A 107 -8.23 -8.05 -10.98
CA LYS A 107 -8.33 -9.36 -10.30
C LYS A 107 -6.97 -9.90 -9.85
N ARG A 108 -5.92 -9.64 -10.63
CA ARG A 108 -4.55 -10.03 -10.30
C ARG A 108 -4.05 -9.30 -9.05
N GLU A 109 -4.35 -8.01 -8.91
CA GLU A 109 -3.94 -7.20 -7.76
C GLU A 109 -4.75 -7.54 -6.51
N GLU A 110 -6.06 -7.73 -6.65
CA GLU A 110 -6.91 -8.27 -5.57
C GLU A 110 -6.32 -9.58 -5.03
N GLN A 111 -5.92 -10.49 -5.92
CA GLN A 111 -5.33 -11.76 -5.52
C GLN A 111 -4.00 -11.58 -4.75
N ARG A 112 -3.18 -10.60 -5.12
CA ARG A 112 -1.91 -10.33 -4.41
C ARG A 112 -2.14 -9.82 -2.99
N LEU A 113 -3.14 -8.95 -2.80
CA LEU A 113 -3.56 -8.50 -1.47
C LEU A 113 -4.08 -9.66 -0.64
N LEU A 114 -4.95 -10.49 -1.23
CA LEU A 114 -5.49 -11.68 -0.56
C LEU A 114 -4.38 -12.64 -0.14
N VAL A 115 -3.42 -12.96 -1.03
CA VAL A 115 -2.29 -13.84 -0.70
C VAL A 115 -1.47 -13.29 0.48
N ALA A 116 -1.20 -11.98 0.50
CA ALA A 116 -0.48 -11.36 1.60
C ALA A 116 -1.26 -11.43 2.93
N GLU A 117 -2.55 -11.09 2.91
CA GLU A 117 -3.44 -11.20 4.08
C GLU A 117 -3.52 -12.65 4.60
N ARG A 118 -3.77 -13.61 3.70
CA ARG A 118 -3.81 -15.05 3.98
C ARG A 118 -2.53 -15.54 4.64
N ALA A 119 -1.37 -15.03 4.24
CA ALA A 119 -0.07 -15.38 4.81
C ALA A 119 0.10 -14.80 6.22
N MET A 120 -0.33 -13.56 6.45
CA MET A 120 -0.32 -12.94 7.77
C MET A 120 -1.27 -13.64 8.76
N GLU A 121 -2.46 -14.06 8.33
CA GLU A 121 -3.37 -14.83 9.20
C GLU A 121 -2.84 -16.21 9.55
N ARG A 122 -2.21 -16.91 8.60
CA ARG A 122 -1.51 -18.17 8.90
C ARG A 122 -0.44 -17.96 9.95
N ALA A 123 0.40 -16.94 9.76
CA ALA A 123 1.45 -16.61 10.72
C ALA A 123 0.86 -16.27 12.11
N MET A 124 -0.23 -15.50 12.14
CA MET A 124 -0.95 -15.13 13.36
C MET A 124 -1.54 -16.33 14.10
N LEU A 125 -2.08 -17.30 13.36
CA LEU A 125 -2.71 -18.51 13.91
C LEU A 125 -1.70 -19.64 14.16
N GLY A 126 -0.42 -19.46 13.82
CA GLY A 126 0.61 -20.49 13.94
C GLY A 126 0.42 -21.67 12.97
N ILE A 127 -0.26 -21.46 11.84
CA ILE A 127 -0.58 -22.49 10.85
C ILE A 127 0.51 -22.52 9.78
N SER A 128 1.09 -23.69 9.56
CA SER A 128 2.02 -23.95 8.46
C SER A 128 1.27 -24.28 7.17
N LEU A 129 1.92 -24.07 6.02
CA LEU A 129 1.41 -24.56 4.73
C LEU A 129 1.34 -26.09 4.69
N LEU A 130 2.18 -26.78 5.48
CA LEU A 130 2.20 -28.24 5.57
C LEU A 130 0.96 -28.80 6.28
N ASP A 131 0.28 -28.00 7.09
CA ASP A 131 -0.93 -28.43 7.79
C ASP A 131 -2.11 -28.61 6.82
N ARG A 132 -1.96 -28.13 5.56
CA ARG A 132 -2.97 -28.23 4.48
C ARG A 132 -4.37 -27.75 4.91
N ILE A 133 -4.43 -26.79 5.83
CA ILE A 133 -5.68 -26.22 6.31
C ILE A 133 -6.31 -25.35 5.19
N PRO A 134 -7.58 -25.61 4.83
CA PRO A 134 -8.33 -24.80 3.87
C PRO A 134 -8.39 -23.31 4.24
N ASN A 135 -8.47 -22.45 3.23
CA ASN A 135 -8.52 -20.99 3.44
C ASN A 135 -9.79 -20.56 4.18
N GLU A 136 -10.88 -21.29 3.99
CA GLU A 136 -12.19 -21.07 4.62
C GLU A 136 -12.07 -21.21 6.14
N ILE A 137 -11.37 -22.25 6.61
CA ILE A 137 -11.12 -22.49 8.03
C ILE A 137 -10.20 -21.40 8.60
N ILE A 138 -9.20 -20.94 7.83
CA ILE A 138 -8.32 -19.85 8.26
C ILE A 138 -9.13 -18.56 8.45
N ARG A 139 -10.02 -18.22 7.50
CA ARG A 139 -10.94 -17.07 7.60
C ARG A 139 -11.85 -17.17 8.81
N GLU A 140 -12.43 -18.35 9.03
CA GLU A 140 -13.31 -18.58 10.17
C GLU A 140 -12.57 -18.37 11.50
N ARG A 141 -11.34 -18.91 11.62
CA ARG A 141 -10.51 -18.80 12.81
C ARG A 141 -9.98 -17.40 13.07
N SER A 142 -9.56 -16.67 12.03
CA SER A 142 -9.05 -15.31 12.16
C SER A 142 -10.18 -14.29 12.37
N SER A 143 -11.29 -14.47 11.64
CA SER A 143 -12.42 -13.53 11.55
C SER A 143 -12.04 -12.08 11.22
N VAL A 144 -10.84 -11.85 10.65
CA VAL A 144 -10.42 -10.51 10.21
C VAL A 144 -11.30 -10.03 9.06
N LYS A 145 -11.36 -8.72 8.82
CA LYS A 145 -12.09 -8.21 7.64
C LYS A 145 -11.44 -8.74 6.37
N ASP A 146 -12.20 -8.76 5.28
CA ASP A 146 -11.65 -9.13 3.97
C ASP A 146 -11.03 -7.88 3.34
N ILE A 147 -9.74 -7.95 3.00
CA ILE A 147 -9.00 -6.81 2.45
C ILE A 147 -9.58 -6.26 1.15
N VAL A 148 -10.13 -7.11 0.28
CA VAL A 148 -10.72 -6.68 -1.00
C VAL A 148 -12.06 -6.00 -0.76
N VAL A 149 -12.89 -6.56 0.13
CA VAL A 149 -14.15 -5.93 0.54
C VAL A 149 -13.89 -4.57 1.17
N GLU A 150 -12.91 -4.47 2.07
CA GLU A 150 -12.59 -3.21 2.75
C GLU A 150 -12.00 -2.17 1.77
N SER A 151 -11.16 -2.59 0.82
CA SER A 151 -10.66 -1.70 -0.25
C SER A 151 -11.81 -1.11 -1.08
N ARG A 152 -12.78 -1.94 -1.49
CA ARG A 152 -13.95 -1.48 -2.24
C ARG A 152 -14.81 -0.54 -1.39
N HIS A 153 -14.96 -0.83 -0.10
CA HIS A 153 -15.70 0.01 0.83
C HIS A 153 -15.06 1.39 0.99
N ASN A 154 -13.72 1.48 1.11
CA ASN A 154 -13.00 2.74 1.14
C ASN A 154 -13.26 3.57 -0.12
N LYS A 155 -13.18 2.93 -1.29
CA LYS A 155 -13.49 3.58 -2.58
C LYS A 155 -14.92 4.13 -2.66
N MET A 156 -15.91 3.34 -2.21
CA MET A 156 -17.31 3.79 -2.19
C MET A 156 -17.55 4.92 -1.19
N ARG A 157 -16.95 4.86 0.00
CA ARG A 157 -17.03 5.94 1.00
C ARG A 157 -16.46 7.25 0.47
N TRP A 158 -15.32 7.19 -0.21
CA TRP A 158 -14.72 8.36 -0.84
C TRP A 158 -15.64 8.94 -1.91
N ALA A 159 -16.15 8.11 -2.81
CA ALA A 159 -17.07 8.55 -3.86
C ALA A 159 -18.31 9.25 -3.27
N GLY A 160 -18.87 8.74 -2.17
CA GLY A 160 -19.99 9.37 -1.47
C GLY A 160 -19.64 10.64 -0.71
N HIS A 161 -18.39 10.82 -0.29
CA HIS A 161 -17.93 12.06 0.38
C HIS A 161 -17.68 13.20 -0.60
N THR A 162 -17.28 12.86 -1.84
CA THR A 162 -17.00 13.84 -2.91
C THR A 162 -18.21 14.19 -3.78
N ALA A 163 -19.35 13.52 -3.58
CA ALA A 163 -20.58 13.68 -4.37
C ALA A 163 -21.56 14.70 -3.76
#